data_AF-A0A7J8WJF6-F1
#
_entry.id   AF-A0A7J8WJF6-F1
#
_cell.length_a   1.000
_cell.length_b   1.000
_cell.length_c   1.000
_cell.angle_alpha   90.00
_cell.angle_beta   90.00
_cell.angle_gamma   90.00
#
_symmetry.space_group_name_H-M   'P 1'
#
loop_
_entity.id
_entity.type
_entity.pdbx_description
1 polymer ?
#
loop_
_entity_poly.entity_id
_entity_poly.type
_entity_poly.pdbx_seq_one_letter_code
_entity_poly.pdbx_strand_id
1 'polypeptide(L)'
;MEIGNHETGDAHPLLRGGRRKTTYTHGFSSAQIQSLAAICEALIPPLPLDSAHQASSLDAFYKASGAEPPLPDEVAEMMVKRVVEPRVLSFVKVVLTLISFRLGALLLCGWDCCDWKWPFIHKFSELPLGRREKILMKWSSNGHHRLPLRAVFALIKTYCLFIFFSMTDEKSENPSWKAIGYNVDKRQKRVSSPHERKGIIETMHEDDSTFVQSLTEKGLQVTEDPDHNVFNIKCDVVIVGSGCGGGVAAAVLASSGQKVVVIEKGNYFATTDYTSLEGPSMSELYEYGGFLTTTNGKFMIMAGSTVGGGSAINWSASIKTPNNVLKEWSLDHKIPLFGSSEYENAMDAVYQRLGVTENCTEEGLQNQVLRKGCENLGLKVEAVPRNSPEDHYCGSCNLGCRTGDKKGTATTWLVDAQGYGAVILTACKADRLMLVNNNEDARRRKKCLGVVATSLNKNLTKKLQFEAKTTISA
;
A
#
# COMPACT_ATOMS: atom_id res chain seq x y z
N MET A 1 -37.17 16.21 -0.26
CA MET A 1 -36.07 17.13 0.04
C MET A 1 -35.09 16.34 0.91
N GLU A 2 -34.32 15.46 0.27
CA GLU A 2 -33.21 14.74 0.89
C GLU A 2 -31.97 15.25 0.20
N ILE A 3 -31.22 16.09 0.91
CA ILE A 3 -29.97 16.65 0.41
C ILE A 3 -28.94 15.53 0.59
N GLY A 4 -28.66 14.82 -0.49
CA GLY A 4 -27.55 13.88 -0.55
C GLY A 4 -26.25 14.65 -0.36
N ASN A 5 -25.63 14.51 0.81
CA ASN A 5 -24.26 14.97 1.03
C ASN A 5 -23.34 14.14 0.14
N HIS A 6 -22.98 14.68 -1.02
CA HIS A 6 -22.02 14.11 -1.93
C HIS A 6 -20.64 14.02 -1.26
N GLU A 7 -20.14 12.79 -1.04
CA GLU A 7 -18.79 12.51 -0.49
C GLU A 7 -17.63 13.01 -1.40
N THR A 8 -17.94 13.57 -2.57
CA THR A 8 -16.97 13.87 -3.63
C THR A 8 -16.34 15.27 -3.54
N GLY A 9 -16.82 16.17 -2.68
CA GLY A 9 -16.28 17.55 -2.60
C GLY A 9 -14.87 17.64 -2.00
N ASP A 10 -14.63 16.92 -0.90
CA ASP A 10 -13.53 17.23 0.04
C ASP A 10 -12.36 16.23 0.05
N ALA A 11 -12.47 15.08 -0.62
CA ALA A 11 -11.39 14.08 -0.66
C ALA A 11 -10.27 14.44 -1.65
N HIS A 12 -9.05 13.90 -1.51
CA HIS A 12 -7.99 14.16 -2.49
C HIS A 12 -8.29 13.48 -3.83
N PRO A 13 -8.06 14.13 -5.00
CA PRO A 13 -8.36 13.54 -6.31
C PRO A 13 -7.77 12.14 -6.54
N LEU A 14 -6.56 11.87 -6.04
CA LEU A 14 -5.92 10.55 -6.14
C LEU A 14 -6.57 9.47 -5.26
N LEU A 15 -7.31 9.86 -4.22
CA LEU A 15 -7.98 8.95 -3.28
C LEU A 15 -9.48 8.79 -3.58
N ARG A 16 -10.00 9.50 -4.58
CA ARG A 16 -11.39 9.39 -5.02
C ARG A 16 -11.56 8.15 -5.90
N GLY A 17 -12.73 7.54 -5.79
CA GLY A 17 -13.17 6.52 -6.73
C GLY A 17 -13.63 7.13 -8.05
N GLY A 18 -14.33 6.31 -8.83
CA GLY A 18 -14.84 6.67 -10.14
C GLY A 18 -14.36 5.71 -11.22
N ARG A 19 -15.14 5.63 -12.30
CA ARG A 19 -14.71 4.92 -13.50
C ARG A 19 -13.59 5.68 -14.21
N ARG A 20 -12.61 4.92 -14.69
CA ARG A 20 -11.57 5.44 -15.58
C ARG A 20 -12.23 6.03 -16.84
N LYS A 21 -11.92 7.30 -17.13
CA LYS A 21 -12.41 8.00 -18.34
C LYS A 21 -11.53 7.80 -19.57
N THR A 22 -10.34 7.21 -19.40
CA THR A 22 -9.33 7.00 -20.46
C THR A 22 -9.34 5.56 -20.97
N THR A 23 -8.91 5.36 -22.21
CA THR A 23 -8.65 4.02 -22.78
C THR A 23 -7.55 3.27 -22.02
N TYR A 24 -7.63 1.94 -22.04
CA TYR A 24 -6.63 1.08 -21.42
C TYR A 24 -5.34 1.02 -22.25
N THR A 25 -4.20 0.92 -21.56
CA THR A 25 -2.86 0.94 -22.17
C THR A 25 -1.99 -0.26 -21.78
N HIS A 26 -2.60 -1.30 -21.20
CA HIS A 26 -1.91 -2.50 -20.70
C HIS A 26 -1.16 -3.31 -21.78
N GLY A 27 -1.47 -3.11 -23.06
CA GLY A 27 -0.79 -3.79 -24.17
C GLY A 27 -0.98 -5.31 -24.17
N PHE A 28 -2.17 -5.78 -23.75
CA PHE A 28 -2.61 -7.16 -23.93
C PHE A 28 -3.41 -7.22 -25.22
N SER A 29 -3.30 -8.30 -25.98
CA SER A 29 -4.11 -8.49 -27.19
C SER A 29 -5.55 -8.84 -26.84
N SER A 30 -6.47 -8.66 -27.79
CA SER A 30 -7.88 -9.05 -27.61
C SER A 30 -8.03 -10.53 -27.24
N ALA A 31 -7.21 -11.42 -27.82
CA ALA A 31 -7.20 -12.85 -27.49
C ALA A 31 -6.74 -13.13 -26.04
N GLN A 32 -5.77 -12.36 -25.54
CA GLN A 32 -5.32 -12.45 -24.15
C GLN A 32 -6.39 -11.94 -23.19
N ILE A 33 -7.06 -10.82 -23.50
CA ILE A 33 -8.16 -10.29 -22.69
C ILE A 33 -9.35 -11.25 -22.68
N GLN A 34 -9.71 -11.87 -23.80
CA GLN A 34 -10.76 -12.89 -23.83
C GLN A 34 -10.42 -14.08 -22.92
N SER A 35 -9.16 -14.53 -22.95
CA SER A 35 -8.69 -15.61 -22.09
C SER A 35 -8.68 -15.20 -20.61
N LEU A 36 -8.28 -13.96 -20.32
CA LEU A 36 -8.29 -13.39 -18.97
C LEU A 36 -9.72 -13.25 -18.44
N ALA A 37 -10.66 -12.77 -19.25
CA ALA A 37 -12.08 -12.68 -18.92
C ALA A 37 -12.67 -14.05 -18.58
N ALA A 38 -12.34 -15.08 -19.37
CA ALA A 38 -12.76 -16.46 -19.08
C ALA A 38 -12.17 -17.01 -17.77
N ILE A 39 -10.96 -16.62 -17.39
CA ILE A 39 -10.39 -16.95 -16.07
C ILE A 39 -11.11 -16.17 -14.97
N CYS A 40 -11.36 -14.87 -15.16
CA CYS A 40 -12.03 -14.03 -14.17
C CYS A 40 -13.47 -14.48 -13.91
N GLU A 41 -14.23 -14.86 -14.95
CA GLU A 41 -15.55 -15.48 -14.77
C GLU A 41 -15.47 -16.83 -14.05
N ALA A 42 -14.43 -17.64 -14.29
CA ALA A 42 -14.25 -18.88 -13.54
C ALA A 42 -13.89 -18.64 -12.06
N LEU A 43 -13.41 -17.45 -11.70
CA LEU A 43 -13.15 -17.05 -10.32
C LEU A 43 -14.37 -16.39 -9.66
N ILE A 44 -15.15 -15.66 -10.45
CA ILE A 44 -16.35 -14.92 -10.04
C ILE A 44 -17.45 -15.17 -11.07
N PRO A 45 -18.10 -16.35 -11.02
CA PRO A 45 -19.16 -16.68 -11.96
C PRO A 45 -20.48 -16.03 -11.53
N PRO A 46 -21.39 -15.74 -12.49
CA PRO A 46 -22.75 -15.39 -12.15
C PRO A 46 -23.44 -16.61 -11.52
N LEU A 47 -24.14 -16.38 -10.41
CA LEU A 47 -24.82 -17.42 -9.65
C LEU A 47 -26.35 -17.31 -9.82
N PRO A 48 -27.06 -18.42 -10.01
CA PRO A 48 -28.52 -18.40 -10.02
C PRO A 48 -29.07 -18.01 -8.64
N LEU A 49 -30.14 -17.22 -8.62
CA LEU A 49 -30.87 -16.85 -7.42
C LEU A 49 -32.25 -17.50 -7.43
N ASP A 50 -32.53 -18.33 -6.41
CA ASP A 50 -33.75 -19.16 -6.34
C ASP A 50 -34.92 -18.50 -5.55
N SER A 51 -34.95 -17.18 -5.31
CA SER A 51 -36.01 -16.61 -4.47
C SER A 51 -36.65 -15.29 -4.94
N ALA A 52 -37.98 -15.25 -4.84
CA ALA A 52 -38.87 -14.23 -5.41
C ALA A 52 -38.95 -12.90 -4.63
N HIS A 53 -38.26 -12.76 -3.49
CA HIS A 53 -38.40 -11.59 -2.58
C HIS A 53 -37.05 -11.11 -2.03
N GLN A 54 -36.17 -10.60 -2.90
CA GLN A 54 -34.87 -10.07 -2.46
C GLN A 54 -34.60 -8.67 -3.02
N ALA A 55 -33.84 -7.88 -2.24
CA ALA A 55 -33.48 -6.52 -2.57
C ALA A 55 -32.67 -6.45 -3.88
N SER A 56 -32.91 -5.41 -4.70
CA SER A 56 -32.28 -5.24 -6.02
C SER A 56 -30.75 -5.31 -6.02
N SER A 57 -30.10 -4.89 -4.93
CA SER A 57 -28.64 -4.96 -4.78
C SER A 57 -28.11 -6.39 -4.67
N LEU A 58 -28.88 -7.30 -4.08
CA LEU A 58 -28.48 -8.71 -3.96
C LEU A 58 -28.58 -9.41 -5.31
N ASP A 59 -29.64 -9.14 -6.06
CA ASP A 59 -29.83 -9.65 -7.43
C ASP A 59 -28.68 -9.22 -8.36
N ALA A 60 -28.33 -7.93 -8.33
CA ALA A 60 -27.20 -7.42 -9.11
C ALA A 60 -25.86 -8.07 -8.72
N PHE A 61 -25.62 -8.29 -7.42
CA PHE A 61 -24.39 -8.90 -6.93
C PHE A 61 -24.22 -10.36 -7.37
N TYR A 62 -25.28 -11.17 -7.31
CA TYR A 62 -25.22 -12.57 -7.76
C TYR A 62 -25.12 -12.71 -9.27
N LYS A 63 -25.69 -11.78 -10.04
CA LYS A 63 -25.60 -11.77 -11.51
C LYS A 63 -24.27 -11.24 -12.03
N ALA A 64 -23.51 -10.52 -11.21
CA ALA A 64 -22.22 -9.97 -11.62
C ALA A 64 -21.24 -11.09 -12.00
N SER A 65 -20.47 -10.87 -13.06
CA SER A 65 -19.48 -11.83 -13.55
C SER A 65 -18.11 -11.19 -13.70
N GLY A 66 -17.06 -11.92 -13.36
CA GLY A 66 -15.68 -11.51 -13.57
C GLY A 66 -15.31 -11.31 -15.05
N ALA A 67 -16.12 -11.80 -16.00
CA ALA A 67 -15.90 -11.51 -17.42
C ALA A 67 -16.41 -10.13 -17.87
N GLU A 68 -17.23 -9.45 -17.06
CA GLU A 68 -17.88 -8.21 -17.47
C GLU A 68 -16.88 -7.04 -17.51
N PRO A 69 -16.92 -6.21 -18.57
CA PRO A 69 -16.18 -4.96 -18.60
C PRO A 69 -16.60 -4.04 -17.45
N PRO A 70 -15.67 -3.30 -16.82
CA PRO A 70 -14.26 -3.15 -17.21
C PRO A 70 -13.29 -4.14 -16.53
N LEU A 71 -13.77 -5.16 -15.81
CA LEU A 71 -12.94 -5.91 -14.86
C LEU A 71 -11.71 -6.57 -15.51
N PRO A 72 -11.80 -7.32 -16.63
CA PRO A 72 -10.62 -7.95 -17.21
C PRO A 72 -9.53 -6.96 -17.63
N ASP A 73 -9.91 -5.80 -18.15
CA ASP A 73 -8.98 -4.75 -18.57
C ASP A 73 -8.32 -4.06 -17.38
N GLU A 74 -9.07 -3.81 -16.29
CA GLU A 74 -8.51 -3.28 -15.04
C GLU A 74 -7.53 -4.28 -14.39
N VAL A 75 -7.84 -5.58 -14.43
CA VAL A 75 -6.92 -6.64 -13.97
C VAL A 75 -5.63 -6.62 -14.79
N ALA A 76 -5.73 -6.52 -16.13
CA ALA A 76 -4.57 -6.42 -17.01
C ALA A 76 -3.73 -5.17 -16.73
N GLU A 77 -4.38 -4.02 -16.56
CA GLU A 77 -3.70 -2.76 -16.24
C GLU A 77 -3.00 -2.82 -14.88
N MET A 78 -3.66 -3.37 -13.86
CA MET A 78 -3.08 -3.48 -12.52
C MET A 78 -1.85 -4.39 -12.53
N MET A 79 -1.89 -5.51 -13.26
CA MET A 79 -0.72 -6.38 -13.44
C MET A 79 0.45 -5.63 -14.10
N VAL A 80 0.20 -4.80 -15.12
CA VAL A 80 1.25 -4.02 -15.79
C VAL A 80 1.87 -2.98 -14.85
N LYS A 81 1.04 -2.31 -14.05
CA LYS A 81 1.50 -1.23 -13.15
C LYS A 81 2.20 -1.75 -11.90
N ARG A 82 1.81 -2.91 -11.38
CA ARG A 82 2.17 -3.34 -10.02
C ARG A 82 3.07 -4.58 -9.95
N VAL A 83 3.16 -5.38 -11.01
CA VAL A 83 4.09 -6.52 -11.05
C VAL A 83 5.52 -6.00 -11.19
N VAL A 84 6.33 -6.23 -10.15
CA VAL A 84 7.71 -5.74 -10.05
C VAL A 84 8.63 -6.37 -11.11
N GLU A 85 8.48 -7.66 -11.39
CA GLU A 85 9.35 -8.43 -12.29
C GLU A 85 8.76 -8.55 -13.71
N PRO A 86 9.33 -7.90 -14.73
CA PRO A 86 8.79 -7.89 -16.09
C PRO A 86 8.68 -9.28 -16.72
N ARG A 87 9.56 -10.22 -16.34
CA ARG A 87 9.53 -11.60 -16.83
C ARG A 87 8.28 -12.35 -16.37
N VAL A 88 7.78 -12.08 -15.16
CA VAL A 88 6.54 -12.68 -14.64
C VAL A 88 5.36 -12.23 -15.49
N LEU A 89 5.26 -10.92 -15.78
CA LEU A 89 4.20 -10.38 -16.63
C LEU A 89 4.26 -10.95 -18.06
N SER A 90 5.47 -11.08 -18.61
CA SER A 90 5.69 -11.66 -19.93
C SER A 90 5.24 -13.12 -19.98
N PHE A 91 5.51 -13.88 -18.92
CA PHE A 91 5.06 -15.26 -18.79
C PHE A 91 3.53 -15.37 -18.69
N VAL A 92 2.86 -14.48 -17.95
CA VAL A 92 1.38 -14.40 -17.91
C VAL A 92 0.82 -14.16 -19.32
N LYS A 93 1.38 -13.20 -20.06
CA LYS A 93 0.99 -12.92 -21.45
C LYS A 93 1.15 -14.16 -22.35
N VAL A 94 2.23 -14.92 -22.20
CA VAL A 94 2.44 -16.17 -22.94
C VAL A 94 1.38 -17.21 -22.58
N VAL A 95 1.11 -17.43 -21.30
CA VAL A 95 0.08 -18.40 -20.85
C VAL A 95 -1.29 -18.03 -21.39
N LEU A 96 -1.69 -16.76 -21.29
CA LEU A 96 -2.96 -16.28 -21.85
C LEU A 96 -3.03 -16.44 -23.37
N THR A 97 -1.93 -16.20 -24.08
CA THR A 97 -1.87 -16.46 -25.52
C THR A 97 -2.03 -17.95 -25.83
N LEU A 98 -1.33 -18.83 -25.10
CA LEU A 98 -1.39 -20.28 -25.33
C LEU A 98 -2.81 -20.83 -25.16
N ILE A 99 -3.52 -20.42 -24.10
CA ILE A 99 -4.89 -20.91 -23.86
C ILE A 99 -5.94 -20.29 -24.81
N SER A 100 -5.57 -19.27 -25.59
CA SER A 100 -6.43 -18.65 -26.60
C SER A 100 -6.55 -19.45 -27.91
N PHE A 101 -5.74 -20.49 -28.10
CA PHE A 101 -5.83 -21.41 -29.24
C PHE A 101 -5.77 -22.88 -28.80
N ARG A 102 -6.38 -23.76 -29.59
CA ARG A 102 -6.67 -25.16 -29.22
C ARG A 102 -5.44 -25.97 -28.81
N LEU A 103 -4.35 -25.90 -29.56
CA LEU A 103 -3.14 -26.66 -29.25
C LEU A 103 -2.42 -26.16 -27.98
N GLY A 104 -2.45 -24.85 -27.70
CA GLY A 104 -1.89 -24.30 -26.47
C GLY A 104 -2.80 -24.57 -25.27
N ALA A 105 -4.12 -24.59 -25.47
CA ALA A 105 -5.06 -25.07 -24.47
C ALA A 105 -4.80 -26.55 -24.13
N LEU A 106 -4.57 -27.42 -25.11
CA LEU A 106 -4.19 -28.81 -24.86
C LEU A 106 -2.88 -28.92 -24.05
N LEU A 107 -1.89 -28.09 -24.35
CA LEU A 107 -0.62 -28.06 -23.63
C LEU A 107 -0.79 -27.68 -22.14
N LEU A 108 -1.60 -26.66 -21.84
CA LEU A 108 -1.68 -26.09 -20.49
C LEU A 108 -2.89 -26.57 -19.66
N CYS A 109 -3.95 -27.03 -20.33
CA CYS A 109 -5.17 -27.52 -19.71
C CYS A 109 -5.23 -29.07 -19.75
N GLY A 110 -4.39 -29.72 -20.55
CA GLY A 110 -4.41 -31.16 -20.76
C GLY A 110 -5.71 -31.63 -21.40
N TRP A 111 -6.05 -32.90 -21.17
CA TRP A 111 -7.24 -33.53 -21.75
C TRP A 111 -8.58 -32.94 -21.28
N ASP A 112 -8.59 -32.07 -20.26
CA ASP A 112 -9.82 -31.40 -19.83
C ASP A 112 -10.33 -30.37 -20.85
N CYS A 113 -9.51 -29.98 -21.84
CA CYS A 113 -9.96 -29.17 -22.98
C CYS A 113 -10.51 -29.98 -24.16
N CYS A 114 -10.49 -31.31 -24.08
CA CYS A 114 -10.97 -32.18 -25.14
C CYS A 114 -12.47 -32.48 -24.97
N ASP A 115 -13.14 -32.69 -26.10
CA ASP A 115 -14.53 -33.17 -26.16
C ASP A 115 -14.66 -34.26 -27.23
N TRP A 116 -15.69 -35.09 -27.11
CA TRP A 116 -16.02 -36.11 -28.10
C TRP A 116 -16.82 -35.54 -29.26
N LYS A 117 -17.36 -34.32 -29.12
CA LYS A 117 -18.03 -33.58 -30.19
C LYS A 117 -17.02 -32.67 -30.90
N TRP A 118 -17.15 -32.54 -32.23
CA TRP A 118 -16.34 -31.60 -33.00
C TRP A 118 -16.69 -30.14 -32.63
N PRO A 119 -15.70 -29.25 -32.40
CA PRO A 119 -14.25 -29.48 -32.44
C PRO A 119 -13.74 -30.28 -31.22
N PHE A 120 -12.94 -31.33 -31.45
CA PHE A 120 -12.49 -32.24 -30.38
C PHE A 120 -11.57 -31.59 -29.34
N ILE A 121 -11.03 -30.40 -29.62
CA ILE A 121 -10.18 -29.62 -28.72
C ILE A 121 -10.73 -28.20 -28.70
N HIS A 122 -11.00 -27.69 -27.51
CA HIS A 122 -11.53 -26.35 -27.30
C HIS A 122 -10.47 -25.39 -26.79
N LYS A 123 -10.65 -24.10 -27.09
CA LYS A 123 -9.92 -23.04 -26.39
C LYS A 123 -10.42 -22.95 -24.95
N PHE A 124 -9.64 -22.34 -24.05
CA PHE A 124 -10.07 -22.23 -22.65
C PHE A 124 -11.39 -21.46 -22.50
N SER A 125 -11.59 -20.38 -23.26
CA SER A 125 -12.83 -19.58 -23.24
C SER A 125 -14.06 -20.30 -23.80
N GLU A 126 -13.88 -21.36 -24.60
CA GLU A 126 -14.97 -22.16 -25.16
C GLU A 126 -15.45 -23.25 -24.19
N LEU A 127 -14.72 -23.50 -23.09
CA LEU A 127 -15.03 -24.55 -22.14
C LEU A 127 -16.18 -24.14 -21.19
N PRO A 128 -17.06 -25.09 -20.84
CA PRO A 128 -18.04 -24.88 -19.78
C PRO A 128 -17.36 -24.45 -18.46
N LEU A 129 -18.05 -23.62 -17.68
CA LEU A 129 -17.55 -23.05 -16.43
C LEU A 129 -16.90 -24.10 -15.51
N GLY A 130 -17.59 -25.21 -15.23
CA GLY A 130 -17.06 -26.26 -14.35
C GLY A 130 -15.77 -26.93 -14.86
N ARG A 131 -15.53 -26.99 -16.19
CA ARG A 131 -14.26 -27.48 -16.74
C ARG A 131 -13.15 -26.44 -16.55
N ARG A 132 -13.45 -25.14 -16.75
CA ARG A 132 -12.50 -24.05 -16.48
C ARG A 132 -12.08 -24.02 -15.01
N GLU A 133 -13.03 -24.12 -14.09
CA GLU A 133 -12.76 -24.21 -12.65
C GLU A 133 -11.85 -25.38 -12.31
N LYS A 134 -12.15 -26.58 -12.84
CA LYS A 134 -11.31 -27.78 -12.64
C LYS A 134 -9.87 -27.56 -13.11
N ILE A 135 -9.68 -26.93 -14.27
CA ILE A 135 -8.35 -26.60 -14.81
C ILE A 135 -7.62 -25.62 -13.89
N LEU A 136 -8.27 -24.54 -13.46
CA LEU A 136 -7.67 -23.55 -12.58
C LEU A 136 -7.33 -24.14 -11.19
N MET A 137 -8.17 -25.04 -10.66
CA MET A 137 -7.86 -25.78 -9.45
C MET A 137 -6.60 -26.63 -9.59
N LYS A 138 -6.39 -27.28 -10.74
CA LYS A 138 -5.12 -27.97 -11.02
C LYS A 138 -3.93 -27.01 -11.02
N TRP A 139 -4.08 -25.84 -11.64
CA TRP A 139 -3.03 -24.80 -11.63
C TRP A 139 -2.74 -24.29 -10.22
N SER A 140 -3.74 -24.21 -9.34
CA SER A 140 -3.58 -23.74 -7.96
C SER A 140 -2.75 -24.68 -7.08
N SER A 141 -2.76 -25.98 -7.39
CA SER A 141 -2.07 -27.02 -6.63
C SER A 141 -0.57 -27.06 -6.97
N ASN A 142 0.26 -27.62 -6.08
CA ASN A 142 1.68 -27.93 -6.35
C ASN A 142 1.83 -29.16 -7.28
N GLY A 143 0.93 -29.30 -8.26
CA GLY A 143 0.88 -30.43 -9.18
C GLY A 143 2.09 -30.49 -10.11
N HIS A 144 2.34 -31.69 -10.65
CA HIS A 144 3.47 -32.09 -11.51
C HIS A 144 3.67 -31.32 -12.84
N HIS A 145 3.02 -30.16 -13.02
CA HIS A 145 3.18 -29.36 -14.22
C HIS A 145 4.57 -28.70 -14.23
N ARG A 146 5.34 -28.88 -15.31
CA ARG A 146 6.73 -28.37 -15.40
C ARG A 146 6.83 -26.85 -15.46
N LEU A 147 5.74 -26.17 -15.83
CA LEU A 147 5.64 -24.71 -15.88
C LEU A 147 5.02 -24.14 -14.60
N PRO A 148 5.40 -22.93 -14.16
CA PRO A 148 4.93 -22.30 -12.92
C PRO A 148 3.50 -21.71 -13.04
N LEU A 149 2.53 -22.53 -13.47
CA LEU A 149 1.13 -22.10 -13.67
C LEU A 149 0.44 -21.67 -12.38
N ARG A 150 0.89 -22.18 -11.22
CA ARG A 150 0.45 -21.71 -9.90
C ARG A 150 0.66 -20.22 -9.70
N ALA A 151 1.79 -19.68 -10.16
CA ALA A 151 2.08 -18.25 -10.04
C ALA A 151 1.11 -17.42 -10.90
N VAL A 152 0.81 -17.87 -12.13
CA VAL A 152 -0.16 -17.22 -13.02
C VAL A 152 -1.56 -17.24 -12.43
N PHE A 153 -2.00 -18.40 -11.94
CA PHE A 153 -3.28 -18.54 -11.25
C PHE A 153 -3.37 -17.61 -10.03
N ALA A 154 -2.37 -17.64 -9.15
CA ALA A 154 -2.35 -16.83 -7.94
C ALA A 154 -2.39 -15.33 -8.26
N LEU A 155 -1.64 -14.89 -9.27
CA LEU A 155 -1.60 -13.48 -9.69
C LEU A 155 -2.94 -13.01 -10.24
N ILE A 156 -3.51 -13.73 -11.21
CA ILE A 156 -4.81 -13.37 -11.81
C ILE A 156 -5.92 -13.42 -10.76
N LYS A 157 -5.94 -14.47 -9.92
CA LYS A 157 -6.90 -14.58 -8.82
C LYS A 157 -6.83 -13.38 -7.87
N THR A 158 -5.62 -12.99 -7.48
CA THR A 158 -5.42 -11.89 -6.53
C THR A 158 -5.96 -10.57 -7.10
N TYR A 159 -5.58 -10.21 -8.33
CA TYR A 159 -6.04 -8.97 -8.94
C TYR A 159 -7.52 -9.01 -9.33
N CYS A 160 -8.03 -10.13 -9.82
CA CYS A 160 -9.45 -10.29 -10.14
C CYS A 160 -10.33 -10.05 -8.91
N LEU A 161 -10.03 -10.73 -7.80
CA LEU A 161 -10.78 -10.56 -6.56
C LEU A 161 -10.61 -9.14 -5.99
N PHE A 162 -9.39 -8.62 -5.98
CA PHE A 162 -9.13 -7.26 -5.49
C PHE A 162 -9.97 -6.23 -6.25
N ILE A 163 -9.86 -6.21 -7.59
CA ILE A 163 -10.59 -5.25 -8.44
C ILE A 163 -12.10 -5.43 -8.29
N PHE A 164 -12.62 -6.66 -8.30
CA PHE A 164 -14.05 -6.90 -8.16
C PHE A 164 -14.62 -6.30 -6.86
N PHE A 165 -13.91 -6.50 -5.75
CA PHE A 165 -14.38 -6.04 -4.44
C PHE A 165 -13.99 -4.59 -4.12
N SER A 166 -13.05 -3.98 -4.84
CA SER A 166 -12.61 -2.59 -4.59
C SER A 166 -13.11 -1.59 -5.62
N MET A 167 -13.64 -2.04 -6.76
CA MET A 167 -14.07 -1.16 -7.85
C MET A 167 -15.31 -0.37 -7.46
N THR A 168 -15.30 0.91 -7.85
CA THR A 168 -16.42 1.83 -7.63
C THR A 168 -17.08 2.21 -8.95
N ASP A 169 -18.34 2.60 -8.88
CA ASP A 169 -19.07 3.21 -9.98
C ASP A 169 -18.67 4.69 -10.21
N GLU A 170 -19.40 5.38 -11.09
CA GLU A 170 -19.17 6.79 -11.42
C GLU A 170 -19.42 7.76 -10.25
N LYS A 171 -20.17 7.32 -9.23
CA LYS A 171 -20.45 8.07 -8.01
C LYS A 171 -19.44 7.79 -6.89
N SER A 172 -18.39 6.99 -7.18
CA SER A 172 -17.45 6.49 -6.19
C SER A 172 -18.09 5.55 -5.15
N GLU A 173 -19.21 4.91 -5.51
CA GLU A 173 -19.88 3.91 -4.65
C GLU A 173 -19.48 2.50 -5.10
N ASN A 174 -19.25 1.61 -4.15
CA ASN A 174 -18.99 0.20 -4.45
C ASN A 174 -20.33 -0.54 -4.63
N PRO A 175 -20.58 -1.18 -5.79
CA PRO A 175 -21.84 -1.88 -6.04
C PRO A 175 -22.11 -3.06 -5.10
N SER A 176 -21.05 -3.68 -4.55
CA SER A 176 -21.14 -4.89 -3.75
C SER A 176 -21.42 -4.61 -2.27
N TRP A 177 -21.04 -3.44 -1.75
CA TRP A 177 -21.11 -3.14 -0.32
C TRP A 177 -22.49 -3.33 0.29
N LYS A 178 -23.54 -2.82 -0.36
CA LYS A 178 -24.91 -2.97 0.13
C LYS A 178 -25.36 -4.43 0.18
N ALA A 179 -24.96 -5.24 -0.80
CA ALA A 179 -25.32 -6.65 -0.89
C ALA A 179 -24.64 -7.49 0.22
N ILE A 180 -23.40 -7.15 0.56
CA ILE A 180 -22.63 -7.84 1.61
C ILE A 180 -22.80 -7.24 3.02
N GLY A 181 -23.68 -6.23 3.16
CA GLY A 181 -23.92 -5.56 4.44
C GLY A 181 -22.76 -4.69 4.95
N TYR A 182 -21.86 -4.27 4.06
CA TYR A 182 -20.74 -3.39 4.41
C TYR A 182 -21.21 -1.94 4.48
N ASN A 183 -21.01 -1.31 5.64
CA ASN A 183 -21.35 0.09 5.88
C ASN A 183 -20.08 0.90 6.11
N VAL A 184 -19.91 1.95 5.33
CA VAL A 184 -18.80 2.89 5.50
C VAL A 184 -19.06 3.78 6.72
N ASP A 185 -18.00 4.05 7.49
CA ASP A 185 -18.03 5.02 8.57
C ASP A 185 -18.36 6.43 8.04
N LYS A 186 -19.48 6.98 8.51
CA LYS A 186 -20.00 8.31 8.12
C LYS A 186 -19.65 9.40 9.13
N ARG A 187 -18.83 9.12 10.15
CA ARG A 187 -18.39 10.15 11.10
C ARG A 187 -17.72 11.31 10.37
N GLN A 188 -18.00 12.51 10.87
CA GLN A 188 -17.47 13.73 10.26
C GLN A 188 -15.95 13.74 10.31
N LYS A 189 -15.34 14.15 9.20
CA LYS A 189 -13.91 14.45 9.13
C LYS A 189 -13.63 15.61 10.08
N ARG A 190 -12.56 15.53 10.87
CA ARG A 190 -12.09 16.72 11.59
C ARG A 190 -11.65 17.77 10.57
N VAL A 191 -11.92 19.04 10.87
CA VAL A 191 -11.37 20.15 10.09
C VAL A 191 -9.85 20.09 10.21
N SER A 192 -9.17 19.98 9.07
CA SER A 192 -7.71 19.98 9.04
C SER A 192 -7.18 21.32 9.53
N SER A 193 -6.13 21.30 10.35
CA SER A 193 -5.51 22.55 10.79
C SER A 193 -4.61 23.08 9.66
N PRO A 194 -4.54 24.40 9.40
CA PRO A 194 -3.59 24.99 8.46
C PRO A 194 -2.11 24.69 8.79
N HIS A 195 -1.83 24.21 10.01
CA HIS A 195 -0.49 23.85 10.45
C HIS A 195 0.02 22.52 9.88
N GLU A 196 -0.86 21.68 9.37
CA GLU A 196 -0.51 20.34 8.85
C GLU A 196 0.45 20.37 7.65
N ARG A 197 0.48 21.46 6.86
CA ARG A 197 1.30 21.58 5.64
C ARG A 197 2.50 22.52 5.76
N LYS A 198 2.67 23.21 6.91
CA LYS A 198 3.65 24.32 7.02
C LYS A 198 5.12 23.90 6.87
N GLY A 199 5.49 22.63 7.07
CA GLY A 199 6.86 22.13 6.88
C GLY A 199 7.03 21.14 5.72
N ILE A 200 6.01 20.98 4.88
CA ILE A 200 6.00 20.02 3.78
C ILE A 200 6.18 20.76 2.45
N ILE A 201 7.09 20.27 1.62
CA ILE A 201 7.24 20.70 0.22
C ILE A 201 6.78 19.55 -0.65
N GLU A 202 5.65 19.74 -1.33
CA GLU A 202 5.06 18.76 -2.22
C GLU A 202 5.68 18.89 -3.61
N THR A 203 6.78 18.16 -3.88
CA THR A 203 7.57 18.33 -5.12
C THR A 203 6.77 18.07 -6.40
N MET A 204 5.62 17.39 -6.29
CA MET A 204 4.67 17.17 -7.38
C MET A 204 4.04 18.46 -7.92
N HIS A 205 4.08 19.54 -7.13
CA HIS A 205 3.54 20.85 -7.48
C HIS A 205 4.62 21.91 -7.73
N GLU A 206 5.89 21.50 -7.73
CA GLU A 206 7.04 22.38 -7.92
C GLU A 206 7.63 22.23 -9.33
N ASP A 207 8.38 23.24 -9.76
CA ASP A 207 9.33 23.23 -10.86
C ASP A 207 10.73 23.60 -10.34
N ASP A 208 11.74 23.62 -11.20
CA ASP A 208 13.12 23.89 -10.79
C ASP A 208 13.28 25.25 -10.06
N SER A 209 12.50 26.27 -10.42
CA SER A 209 12.59 27.62 -9.82
C SER A 209 11.86 27.69 -8.49
N THR A 210 10.60 27.26 -8.47
CA THR A 210 9.74 27.26 -7.29
C THR A 210 10.29 26.33 -6.20
N PHE A 211 10.89 25.20 -6.57
CA PHE A 211 11.53 24.30 -5.63
C PHE A 211 12.71 24.94 -4.87
N VAL A 212 13.59 25.65 -5.58
CA VAL A 212 14.72 26.37 -4.97
C VAL A 212 14.21 27.46 -4.03
N GLN A 213 13.17 28.19 -4.44
CA GLN A 213 12.52 29.19 -3.60
C GLN A 213 11.94 28.56 -2.32
N SER A 214 11.14 27.50 -2.44
CA SER A 214 10.52 26.79 -1.32
C SER A 214 11.57 26.29 -0.30
N LEU A 215 12.69 25.73 -0.76
CA LEU A 215 13.78 25.31 0.14
C LEU A 215 14.47 26.50 0.83
N THR A 216 14.71 27.58 0.09
CA THR A 216 15.38 28.77 0.62
C THR A 216 14.51 29.48 1.67
N GLU A 217 13.20 29.55 1.46
CA GLU A 217 12.23 30.07 2.43
C GLU A 217 12.18 29.23 3.72
N LYS A 218 12.55 27.94 3.65
CA LYS A 218 12.75 27.07 4.83
C LYS A 218 14.15 27.15 5.44
N GLY A 219 15.01 28.05 4.96
CA GLY A 219 16.35 28.29 5.52
C GLY A 219 17.41 27.25 5.16
N LEU A 220 17.17 26.47 4.09
CA LEU A 220 18.15 25.56 3.50
C LEU A 220 19.01 26.31 2.47
N GLN A 221 20.29 25.95 2.39
CA GLN A 221 21.19 26.49 1.37
C GLN A 221 21.12 25.57 0.15
N VAL A 222 20.79 26.16 -1.00
CA VAL A 222 20.70 25.46 -2.29
C VAL A 222 21.65 26.12 -3.28
N THR A 223 22.48 25.31 -3.94
CA THR A 223 23.34 25.75 -5.03
C THR A 223 23.10 24.88 -6.25
N GLU A 224 22.98 25.49 -7.41
CA GLU A 224 22.86 24.76 -8.68
C GLU A 224 24.24 24.38 -9.23
N ASP A 225 24.36 23.16 -9.73
CA ASP A 225 25.47 22.70 -10.57
C ASP A 225 24.91 22.44 -11.98
N PRO A 226 25.07 23.42 -12.91
CA PRO A 226 24.56 23.29 -14.27
C PRO A 226 25.24 22.18 -15.07
N ASP A 227 26.54 21.95 -14.84
CA ASP A 227 27.35 21.00 -15.59
C ASP A 227 26.92 19.55 -15.32
N HIS A 228 26.48 19.26 -14.09
CA HIS A 228 25.99 17.95 -13.68
C HIS A 228 24.47 17.84 -13.63
N ASN A 229 23.75 18.92 -13.93
CA ASN A 229 22.29 19.03 -13.86
C ASN A 229 21.71 18.63 -12.48
N VAL A 230 22.27 19.20 -11.41
CA VAL A 230 21.97 18.86 -10.01
C VAL A 230 21.72 20.11 -9.17
N PHE A 231 20.80 20.01 -8.22
CA PHE A 231 20.72 20.92 -7.07
C PHE A 231 21.45 20.31 -5.88
N ASN A 232 22.40 21.05 -5.30
CA ASN A 232 23.08 20.68 -4.06
C ASN A 232 22.38 21.38 -2.89
N ILE A 233 21.85 20.60 -1.95
CA ILE A 233 21.11 21.06 -0.77
C ILE A 233 21.91 20.72 0.47
N LYS A 234 22.27 21.73 1.28
CA LYS A 234 23.01 21.51 2.54
C LYS A 234 22.07 21.43 3.74
N CYS A 235 22.25 20.39 4.54
CA CYS A 235 21.56 20.18 5.81
C CYS A 235 22.50 19.53 6.83
N ASP A 236 22.09 19.47 8.10
CA ASP A 236 22.88 18.75 9.11
C ASP A 236 22.57 17.25 9.05
N VAL A 237 21.29 16.91 8.89
CA VAL A 237 20.80 15.53 8.82
C VAL A 237 19.84 15.37 7.65
N VAL A 238 20.07 14.34 6.83
CA VAL A 238 19.09 13.87 5.84
C VAL A 238 18.54 12.50 6.27
N ILE A 239 17.22 12.36 6.27
CA ILE A 239 16.49 11.15 6.66
C ILE A 239 15.73 10.64 5.44
N VAL A 240 16.00 9.42 5.03
CA VAL A 240 15.28 8.74 3.95
C VAL A 240 14.15 7.94 4.59
N GLY A 241 12.91 8.28 4.26
CA GLY A 241 11.68 7.66 4.78
C GLY A 241 11.08 8.44 5.95
N SER A 242 9.75 8.64 5.90
CA SER A 242 8.99 9.37 6.93
C SER A 242 8.19 8.46 7.88
N GLY A 243 8.49 7.16 7.86
CA GLY A 243 7.83 6.12 8.64
C GLY A 243 8.08 6.19 10.16
N CYS A 244 7.80 5.09 10.88
CA CYS A 244 7.92 5.03 12.34
C CYS A 244 9.32 5.43 12.85
N GLY A 245 10.39 4.93 12.22
CA GLY A 245 11.77 5.28 12.59
C GLY A 245 12.15 6.70 12.15
N GLY A 246 11.85 7.05 10.89
CA GLY A 246 12.23 8.32 10.30
C GLY A 246 11.56 9.51 10.98
N GLY A 247 10.28 9.39 11.32
CA GLY A 247 9.54 10.44 12.03
C GLY A 247 10.10 10.72 13.43
N VAL A 248 10.38 9.67 14.21
CA VAL A 248 10.98 9.80 15.56
C VAL A 248 12.37 10.43 15.46
N ALA A 249 13.21 9.93 14.55
CA ALA A 249 14.55 10.47 14.33
C ALA A 249 14.50 11.96 13.92
N ALA A 250 13.57 12.32 13.03
CA ALA A 250 13.39 13.71 12.60
C ALA A 250 13.02 14.62 13.77
N ALA A 251 12.05 14.21 14.60
CA ALA A 251 11.61 14.99 15.75
C ALA A 251 12.74 15.21 16.78
N VAL A 252 13.43 14.13 17.16
CA VAL A 252 14.51 14.19 18.15
C VAL A 252 15.66 15.05 17.64
N LEU A 253 16.11 14.86 16.40
CA LEU A 253 17.24 15.61 15.85
C LEU A 253 16.89 17.08 15.60
N ALA A 254 15.69 17.39 15.09
CA ALA A 254 15.25 18.76 14.91
C ALA A 254 15.10 19.48 16.26
N SER A 255 14.56 18.81 17.28
CA SER A 255 14.44 19.39 18.63
C SER A 255 15.80 19.75 19.26
N SER A 256 16.88 19.10 18.82
CA SER A 256 18.26 19.41 19.22
C SER A 256 18.90 20.58 18.44
N GLY A 257 18.13 21.25 17.57
CA GLY A 257 18.59 22.39 16.77
C GLY A 257 19.28 22.03 15.45
N GLN A 258 19.24 20.76 15.02
CA GLN A 258 19.82 20.35 13.74
C GLN A 258 18.89 20.74 12.58
N LYS A 259 19.47 21.16 11.45
CA LYS A 259 18.73 21.32 10.19
C LYS A 259 18.43 19.95 9.57
N VAL A 260 17.22 19.47 9.76
CA VAL A 260 16.77 18.14 9.30
C VAL A 260 15.96 18.25 8.01
N VAL A 261 16.30 17.41 7.03
CA VAL A 261 15.48 17.16 5.83
C VAL A 261 15.02 15.71 5.80
N VAL A 262 13.72 15.48 5.64
CA VAL A 262 13.12 14.16 5.46
C VAL A 262 12.72 14.00 3.99
N ILE A 263 13.10 12.89 3.38
CA ILE A 263 12.78 12.53 1.99
C ILE A 263 11.77 11.38 1.99
N GLU A 264 10.57 11.62 1.47
CA GLU A 264 9.50 10.65 1.32
C GLU A 264 9.14 10.46 -0.16
N LYS A 265 9.10 9.21 -0.61
CA LYS A 265 8.76 8.88 -2.00
C LYS A 265 7.26 8.99 -2.27
N GLY A 266 6.43 8.79 -1.25
CA GLY A 266 4.99 8.88 -1.33
C GLY A 266 4.46 10.31 -1.27
N ASN A 267 3.15 10.46 -1.49
CA ASN A 267 2.44 11.73 -1.34
C ASN A 267 2.08 12.02 0.12
N TYR A 268 1.82 13.28 0.43
CA TYR A 268 1.15 13.69 1.67
C TYR A 268 -0.36 13.69 1.47
N PHE A 269 -1.09 13.23 2.48
CA PHE A 269 -2.55 13.32 2.52
C PHE A 269 -2.96 13.84 3.91
N ALA A 270 -3.68 14.94 3.93
CA ALA A 270 -4.28 15.48 5.14
C ALA A 270 -5.43 14.59 5.62
N THR A 271 -5.88 14.79 6.86
CA THR A 271 -7.01 14.03 7.43
C THR A 271 -8.27 14.08 6.54
N THR A 272 -8.54 15.23 5.92
CA THR A 272 -9.68 15.45 5.04
C THR A 272 -9.54 14.78 3.67
N ASP A 273 -8.32 14.47 3.26
CA ASP A 273 -8.02 13.90 1.94
C ASP A 273 -8.42 12.43 1.82
N TYR A 274 -8.35 11.69 2.93
CA TYR A 274 -8.63 10.25 2.97
C TYR A 274 -10.08 9.89 2.62
N THR A 275 -10.25 8.70 2.05
CA THR A 275 -11.53 8.04 1.75
C THR A 275 -11.56 6.65 2.38
N SER A 276 -12.71 5.98 2.32
CA SER A 276 -12.83 4.58 2.76
C SER A 276 -12.76 3.60 1.58
N LEU A 277 -12.19 4.03 0.45
CA LEU A 277 -12.14 3.26 -0.78
C LEU A 277 -10.83 2.50 -0.87
N GLU A 278 -10.90 1.17 -0.90
CA GLU A 278 -9.74 0.28 -0.89
C GLU A 278 -8.88 0.47 -2.15
N GLY A 279 -9.49 0.53 -3.32
CA GLY A 279 -8.80 0.63 -4.62
C GLY A 279 -7.81 1.80 -4.69
N PRO A 280 -8.28 3.05 -4.65
CA PRO A 280 -7.40 4.22 -4.75
C PRO A 280 -6.50 4.37 -3.51
N SER A 281 -6.99 4.05 -2.30
CA SER A 281 -6.14 4.13 -1.09
C SER A 281 -4.98 3.13 -1.13
N MET A 282 -5.22 1.89 -1.56
CA MET A 282 -4.12 0.94 -1.75
C MET A 282 -3.18 1.38 -2.86
N SER A 283 -3.70 1.90 -3.98
CA SER A 283 -2.91 2.41 -5.10
C SER A 283 -1.88 3.48 -4.69
N GLU A 284 -2.27 4.39 -3.80
CA GLU A 284 -1.50 5.58 -3.46
C GLU A 284 -0.74 5.48 -2.14
N LEU A 285 -1.31 4.79 -1.14
CA LEU A 285 -0.74 4.74 0.20
C LEU A 285 0.21 3.56 0.41
N TYR A 286 0.23 2.59 -0.50
CA TYR A 286 1.03 1.36 -0.37
C TYR A 286 2.04 1.24 -1.50
N GLU A 287 3.22 0.74 -1.13
CA GLU A 287 4.25 0.37 -2.08
C GLU A 287 3.74 -0.70 -3.05
N TYR A 288 3.90 -0.45 -4.35
CA TYR A 288 3.33 -1.28 -5.43
C TYR A 288 1.83 -1.60 -5.25
N GLY A 289 1.05 -0.69 -4.67
CA GLY A 289 -0.39 -0.91 -4.49
C GLY A 289 -0.73 -1.98 -3.43
N GLY A 290 0.21 -2.32 -2.55
CA GLY A 290 0.05 -3.37 -1.54
C GLY A 290 0.53 -4.76 -1.99
N PHE A 291 1.00 -4.89 -3.24
CA PHE A 291 1.41 -6.16 -3.85
C PHE A 291 2.93 -6.26 -4.06
N LEU A 292 3.73 -5.67 -3.17
CA LEU A 292 5.18 -5.84 -3.18
C LEU A 292 5.53 -7.31 -2.86
N THR A 293 6.15 -8.01 -3.82
CA THR A 293 6.46 -9.44 -3.67
C THR A 293 7.95 -9.70 -3.82
N THR A 294 8.44 -10.77 -3.19
CA THR A 294 9.77 -11.34 -3.50
C THR A 294 9.83 -11.81 -4.96
N THR A 295 11.01 -11.84 -5.57
CA THR A 295 11.18 -12.25 -6.98
C THR A 295 10.68 -13.67 -7.30
N ASN A 296 10.60 -14.55 -6.30
CA ASN A 296 10.03 -15.90 -6.43
C ASN A 296 8.55 -16.01 -6.00
N GLY A 297 7.90 -14.88 -5.65
CA GLY A 297 6.49 -14.79 -5.28
C GLY A 297 6.10 -15.47 -3.97
N LYS A 298 7.05 -15.88 -3.12
CA LYS A 298 6.76 -16.61 -1.87
C LYS A 298 6.29 -15.72 -0.73
N PHE A 299 6.72 -14.46 -0.71
CA PHE A 299 6.32 -13.47 0.27
C PHE A 299 5.71 -12.26 -0.43
N MET A 300 4.66 -11.72 0.19
CA MET A 300 4.04 -10.45 -0.13
C MET A 300 4.16 -9.54 1.08
N ILE A 301 4.55 -8.28 0.86
CA ILE A 301 4.78 -7.27 1.88
C ILE A 301 3.83 -6.11 1.61
N MET A 302 3.05 -5.73 2.62
CA MET A 302 2.27 -4.49 2.60
C MET A 302 3.08 -3.39 3.30
N ALA A 303 3.80 -2.59 2.52
CA ALA A 303 4.56 -1.45 3.03
C ALA A 303 3.87 -0.14 2.67
N GLY A 304 3.84 0.82 3.60
CA GLY A 304 3.33 2.16 3.31
C GLY A 304 4.27 2.97 2.41
N SER A 305 3.69 3.76 1.50
CA SER A 305 4.37 4.67 0.60
C SER A 305 3.64 6.02 0.56
N THR A 306 3.60 6.68 1.71
CA THR A 306 2.96 7.98 1.95
C THR A 306 3.65 8.63 3.16
N VAL A 307 3.47 9.93 3.38
CA VAL A 307 3.98 10.57 4.59
C VAL A 307 3.45 9.87 5.86
N GLY A 308 4.37 9.45 6.72
CA GLY A 308 4.07 8.61 7.89
C GLY A 308 4.28 7.10 7.65
N GLY A 309 4.50 6.69 6.41
CA GLY A 309 4.82 5.32 6.01
C GLY A 309 3.82 4.28 6.53
N GLY A 310 4.33 3.18 7.08
CA GLY A 310 3.51 2.11 7.64
C GLY A 310 2.58 2.56 8.78
N SER A 311 2.91 3.63 9.51
CA SER A 311 2.04 4.13 10.60
C SER A 311 0.75 4.77 10.08
N ALA A 312 0.73 5.26 8.84
CA ALA A 312 -0.46 5.81 8.20
C ALA A 312 -1.48 4.71 7.83
N ILE A 313 -1.01 3.50 7.54
CA ILE A 313 -1.79 2.40 6.93
C ILE A 313 -1.88 1.12 7.79
N ASN A 314 -1.37 1.12 9.01
CA ASN A 314 -1.52 -0.01 9.94
C ASN A 314 -2.88 0.01 10.69
N TRP A 315 -3.13 -1.04 11.48
CA TRP A 315 -4.34 -1.23 12.31
C TRP A 315 -4.20 -0.74 13.76
N SER A 316 -3.38 0.29 14.00
CA SER A 316 -3.19 0.94 15.33
C SER A 316 -2.57 0.07 16.44
N ALA A 317 -2.39 -1.23 16.23
CA ALA A 317 -1.77 -2.15 17.19
C ALA A 317 -0.36 -1.66 17.59
N SER A 318 -0.15 -1.50 18.89
CA SER A 318 1.05 -0.92 19.48
C SER A 318 1.52 -1.81 20.62
N ILE A 319 2.26 -2.88 20.32
CA ILE A 319 2.61 -3.92 21.31
C ILE A 319 4.02 -3.64 21.83
N LYS A 320 4.22 -3.59 23.16
CA LYS A 320 5.57 -3.57 23.74
C LYS A 320 6.30 -4.88 23.42
N THR A 321 7.61 -4.81 23.20
CA THR A 321 8.42 -6.00 22.98
C THR A 321 8.28 -6.94 24.20
N PRO A 322 7.79 -8.18 24.02
CA PRO A 322 7.57 -9.08 25.15
C PRO A 322 8.86 -9.41 25.91
N ASN A 323 8.75 -9.58 27.23
CA ASN A 323 9.91 -9.84 28.10
C ASN A 323 10.73 -11.08 27.70
N ASN A 324 10.09 -12.13 27.17
CA ASN A 324 10.80 -13.29 26.67
C ASN A 324 11.62 -12.99 25.40
N VAL A 325 11.10 -12.14 24.51
CA VAL A 325 11.81 -11.69 23.30
C VAL A 325 12.99 -10.78 23.68
N LEU A 326 12.82 -9.89 24.66
CA LEU A 326 13.93 -9.07 25.18
C LEU A 326 15.06 -9.92 25.76
N LYS A 327 14.70 -10.97 26.52
CA LYS A 327 15.66 -11.94 27.06
C LYS A 327 16.36 -12.71 25.93
N GLU A 328 15.62 -13.19 24.95
CA GLU A 328 16.17 -13.89 23.78
C GLU A 328 17.20 -13.01 23.05
N TRP A 329 16.84 -11.76 22.73
CA TRP A 329 17.74 -10.86 22.01
C TRP A 329 18.97 -10.45 22.83
N SER A 330 18.79 -10.18 24.12
CA SER A 330 19.89 -9.73 24.99
C SER A 330 20.81 -10.88 25.43
N LEU A 331 20.25 -12.01 25.85
CA LEU A 331 21.00 -13.12 26.44
C LEU A 331 21.42 -14.15 25.40
N ASP A 332 20.54 -14.56 24.48
CA ASP A 332 20.84 -15.64 23.54
C ASP A 332 21.59 -15.10 22.32
N HIS A 333 21.13 -13.95 21.79
CA HIS A 333 21.76 -13.28 20.64
C HIS A 333 22.85 -12.25 21.01
N LYS A 334 23.10 -12.04 22.30
CA LYS A 334 24.18 -11.17 22.82
C LYS A 334 24.07 -9.74 22.30
N ILE A 335 22.87 -9.16 22.30
CA ILE A 335 22.62 -7.76 21.96
C ILE A 335 22.21 -7.00 23.23
N PRO A 336 23.16 -6.47 24.04
CA PRO A 336 22.88 -6.00 25.39
C PRO A 336 21.89 -4.84 25.48
N LEU A 337 21.78 -4.04 24.42
CA LEU A 337 20.83 -2.92 24.33
C LEU A 337 19.40 -3.34 24.67
N PHE A 338 18.95 -4.52 24.24
CA PHE A 338 17.57 -4.97 24.49
C PHE A 338 17.31 -5.45 25.92
N GLY A 339 18.35 -5.57 26.75
CA GLY A 339 18.23 -5.86 28.18
C GLY A 339 18.53 -4.63 29.05
N SER A 340 18.65 -3.45 28.46
CA SER A 340 19.08 -2.23 29.14
C SER A 340 17.91 -1.29 29.45
N SER A 341 18.07 -0.48 30.50
CA SER A 341 17.07 0.52 30.89
C SER A 341 16.84 1.57 29.80
N GLU A 342 17.82 1.84 28.95
CA GLU A 342 17.69 2.78 27.83
C GLU A 342 16.64 2.32 26.82
N TYR A 343 16.57 1.02 26.52
CA TYR A 343 15.56 0.49 25.60
C TYR A 343 14.15 0.51 26.21
N GLU A 344 14.02 0.16 27.49
CA GLU A 344 12.75 0.24 28.23
C GLU A 344 12.23 1.68 28.29
N ASN A 345 13.09 2.64 28.66
CA ASN A 345 12.75 4.06 28.69
C ASN A 345 12.35 4.58 27.29
N ALA A 346 13.02 4.12 26.24
CA ALA A 346 12.66 4.49 24.87
C ALA A 346 11.28 3.94 24.46
N MET A 347 10.96 2.69 24.83
CA MET A 347 9.63 2.13 24.61
C MET A 347 8.55 2.94 25.35
N ASP A 348 8.79 3.30 26.61
CA ASP A 348 7.85 4.08 27.43
C ASP A 348 7.62 5.48 26.86
N ALA A 349 8.69 6.16 26.41
CA ALA A 349 8.58 7.45 25.76
C ALA A 349 7.73 7.40 24.48
N VAL A 350 7.91 6.36 23.65
CA VAL A 350 7.08 6.15 22.45
C VAL A 350 5.63 5.85 22.84
N TYR A 351 5.41 4.95 23.80
CA TYR A 351 4.06 4.60 24.29
C TYR A 351 3.30 5.83 24.79
N GLN A 352 3.97 6.67 25.57
CA GLN A 352 3.40 7.91 26.10
C GLN A 352 3.10 8.91 24.98
N ARG A 353 4.05 9.15 24.05
CA ARG A 353 3.85 10.10 22.94
C ARG A 353 2.70 9.69 22.01
N LEU A 354 2.57 8.39 21.76
CA LEU A 354 1.49 7.82 20.96
C LEU A 354 0.17 7.69 21.74
N GLY A 355 0.18 7.92 23.06
CA GLY A 355 -1.00 7.82 23.92
C GLY A 355 -1.68 6.46 23.80
N VAL A 356 -0.89 5.38 23.89
CA VAL A 356 -1.38 4.01 23.75
C VAL A 356 -2.33 3.68 24.90
N THR A 357 -3.46 3.04 24.57
CA THR A 357 -4.45 2.54 25.53
C THR A 357 -4.79 1.09 25.23
N GLU A 358 -5.13 0.32 26.26
CA GLU A 358 -5.64 -1.05 26.15
C GLU A 358 -7.18 -1.10 26.20
N ASN A 359 -7.83 0.03 26.47
CA ASN A 359 -9.28 0.12 26.58
C ASN A 359 -9.93 0.16 25.19
N CYS A 360 -11.09 -0.48 25.09
CA CYS A 360 -11.88 -0.56 23.87
C CYS A 360 -13.37 -0.54 24.23
N THR A 361 -14.06 0.55 23.90
CA THR A 361 -15.47 0.74 24.22
C THR A 361 -16.37 -0.21 23.43
N GLU A 362 -16.06 -0.44 22.15
CA GLU A 362 -16.84 -1.29 21.25
C GLU A 362 -15.95 -2.38 20.64
N GLU A 363 -16.27 -3.65 20.93
CA GLU A 363 -15.60 -4.83 20.36
C GLU A 363 -16.37 -5.32 19.13
N GLY A 364 -15.69 -5.51 17.99
CA GLY A 364 -16.33 -6.08 16.79
C GLY A 364 -16.78 -7.53 16.99
N LEU A 365 -17.84 -7.96 16.30
CA LEU A 365 -18.45 -9.29 16.46
C LEU A 365 -17.43 -10.44 16.33
N GLN A 366 -16.50 -10.36 15.37
CA GLN A 366 -15.49 -11.42 15.19
C GLN A 366 -14.58 -11.56 16.42
N ASN A 367 -14.20 -10.44 17.04
CA ASN A 367 -13.36 -10.44 18.24
C ASN A 367 -14.14 -10.98 19.44
N GLN A 368 -15.42 -10.59 19.61
CA GLN A 368 -16.29 -11.12 20.68
C GLN A 368 -16.40 -12.64 20.61
N VAL A 369 -16.63 -13.18 19.40
CA VAL A 369 -16.75 -14.63 19.16
C VAL A 369 -15.42 -15.34 19.46
N LEU A 370 -14.29 -14.78 18.99
CA LEU A 370 -12.96 -15.35 19.24
C LEU A 370 -12.64 -15.35 20.74
N ARG A 371 -12.84 -14.23 21.42
CA ARG A 371 -12.62 -14.08 22.87
C ARG A 371 -13.45 -15.11 23.65
N LYS A 372 -14.75 -15.19 23.39
CA LYS A 372 -15.63 -16.17 24.06
C LYS A 372 -15.18 -17.61 23.80
N GLY A 373 -14.74 -17.92 22.58
CA GLY A 373 -14.17 -19.23 22.24
C GLY A 373 -12.92 -19.54 23.06
N CYS A 374 -11.98 -18.60 23.15
CA CYS A 374 -10.76 -18.73 23.95
C CYS A 374 -11.07 -18.90 25.45
N GLU A 375 -11.96 -18.08 26.00
CA GLU A 375 -12.40 -18.15 27.40
C GLU A 375 -13.02 -19.53 27.74
N ASN A 376 -13.88 -20.05 26.86
CA ASN A 376 -14.48 -21.38 27.02
C ASN A 376 -13.45 -22.53 27.00
N LEU A 377 -12.31 -22.33 26.33
CA LEU A 377 -11.20 -23.28 26.30
C LEU A 377 -10.19 -23.08 27.44
N GLY A 378 -10.40 -22.09 28.31
CA GLY A 378 -9.46 -21.73 29.37
C GLY A 378 -8.18 -21.04 28.86
N LEU A 379 -8.21 -20.46 27.66
CA LEU A 379 -7.09 -19.71 27.09
C LEU A 379 -7.08 -18.26 27.59
N LYS A 380 -5.89 -17.72 27.86
CA LYS A 380 -5.72 -16.31 28.23
C LYS A 380 -6.06 -15.41 27.05
N VAL A 381 -6.87 -14.39 27.30
CA VAL A 381 -7.19 -13.33 26.33
C VAL A 381 -6.70 -12.00 26.90
N GLU A 382 -6.04 -11.20 26.07
CA GLU A 382 -5.61 -9.83 26.39
C GLU A 382 -6.12 -8.86 25.31
N ALA A 383 -6.37 -7.62 25.70
CA ALA A 383 -6.67 -6.56 24.74
C ALA A 383 -5.40 -6.17 23.98
N VAL A 384 -5.53 -5.84 22.69
CA VAL A 384 -4.42 -5.34 21.89
C VAL A 384 -4.26 -3.84 22.16
N PRO A 385 -3.11 -3.37 22.72
CA PRO A 385 -2.92 -1.95 22.95
C PRO A 385 -2.90 -1.18 21.64
N ARG A 386 -3.49 0.01 21.61
CA ARG A 386 -3.70 0.80 20.39
C ARG A 386 -3.37 2.28 20.56
N ASN A 387 -2.87 2.91 19.51
CA ASN A 387 -2.58 4.34 19.46
C ASN A 387 -3.75 5.18 18.90
N SER A 388 -4.98 4.82 19.30
CA SER A 388 -6.23 5.53 18.96
C SER A 388 -7.14 5.64 20.20
N PRO A 389 -8.05 6.63 20.25
CA PRO A 389 -9.02 6.79 21.35
C PRO A 389 -9.84 5.53 21.58
N GLU A 390 -10.34 5.31 22.80
CA GLU A 390 -11.03 4.10 23.26
C GLU A 390 -12.37 3.82 22.54
N ASP A 391 -12.98 4.85 21.97
CA ASP A 391 -14.22 4.82 21.18
C ASP A 391 -13.97 4.75 19.65
N HIS A 392 -12.72 4.60 19.22
CA HIS A 392 -12.39 4.51 17.80
C HIS A 392 -12.89 3.19 17.16
N TYR A 393 -13.91 3.28 16.30
CA TYR A 393 -14.49 2.15 15.57
C TYR A 393 -14.83 2.54 14.10
N CYS A 394 -13.88 2.41 13.16
CA CYS A 394 -14.06 2.85 11.75
C CYS A 394 -13.94 1.75 10.68
N GLY A 395 -13.39 0.57 11.03
CA GLY A 395 -13.17 -0.55 10.10
C GLY A 395 -12.18 -0.31 8.94
N SER A 396 -11.59 0.88 8.81
CA SER A 396 -10.82 1.30 7.64
C SER A 396 -9.48 1.96 7.98
N CYS A 397 -8.93 1.68 9.17
CA CYS A 397 -7.65 2.24 9.65
C CYS A 397 -6.49 2.07 8.68
N ASN A 398 -6.53 1.03 7.85
CA ASN A 398 -5.48 0.71 6.89
C ASN A 398 -5.55 1.57 5.61
N LEU A 399 -6.65 2.30 5.39
CA LEU A 399 -6.85 3.18 4.23
C LEU A 399 -6.52 4.65 4.53
N GLY A 400 -5.86 4.91 5.68
CA GLY A 400 -5.66 6.25 6.22
C GLY A 400 -6.77 6.66 7.19
N CYS A 401 -6.44 7.53 8.15
CA CYS A 401 -7.35 7.88 9.23
C CYS A 401 -8.17 9.13 8.89
N ARG A 402 -9.40 8.94 8.40
CA ARG A 402 -10.34 10.04 8.05
C ARG A 402 -10.72 10.94 9.21
N THR A 403 -10.67 10.43 10.44
CA THR A 403 -11.02 11.22 11.64
C THR A 403 -9.79 11.90 12.26
N GLY A 404 -8.58 11.50 11.87
CA GLY A 404 -7.32 12.00 12.44
C GLY A 404 -7.01 11.48 13.84
N ASP A 405 -7.80 10.54 14.36
CA ASP A 405 -7.67 10.05 15.74
C ASP A 405 -6.49 9.08 15.93
N LYS A 406 -6.08 8.38 14.87
CA LYS A 406 -4.94 7.45 14.91
C LYS A 406 -3.64 8.26 15.01
N LYS A 407 -2.90 8.06 16.09
CA LYS A 407 -1.65 8.77 16.39
C LYS A 407 -0.46 8.13 15.67
N GLY A 408 -0.44 8.19 14.34
CA GLY A 408 0.71 7.79 13.51
C GLY A 408 1.83 8.84 13.53
N THR A 409 2.96 8.60 12.85
CA THR A 409 4.07 9.58 12.79
C THR A 409 3.66 10.88 12.13
N ALA A 410 2.77 10.83 11.12
CA ALA A 410 2.25 12.03 10.44
C ALA A 410 1.47 12.99 11.34
N THR A 411 0.86 12.49 12.42
CA THR A 411 0.07 13.29 13.38
C THR A 411 0.80 13.50 14.72
N THR A 412 1.98 12.93 14.88
CA THR A 412 2.79 13.01 16.10
C THR A 412 4.18 13.56 15.80
N TRP A 413 5.17 12.68 15.63
CA TRP A 413 6.58 13.03 15.55
C TRP A 413 6.93 13.92 14.35
N LEU A 414 6.28 13.75 13.18
CA LEU A 414 6.52 14.64 12.05
C LEU A 414 5.92 16.04 12.27
N VAL A 415 4.87 16.16 13.08
CA VAL A 415 4.35 17.48 13.50
C VAL A 415 5.36 18.14 14.44
N ASP A 416 5.91 17.38 15.38
CA ASP A 416 6.95 17.88 16.30
C ASP A 416 8.19 18.34 15.51
N ALA A 417 8.66 17.52 14.57
CA ALA A 417 9.81 17.85 13.73
C ALA A 417 9.61 19.15 12.94
N GLN A 418 8.42 19.33 12.33
CA GLN A 418 8.07 20.57 11.63
C GLN A 418 8.01 21.76 12.58
N GLY A 419 7.52 21.57 13.81
CA GLY A 419 7.52 22.59 14.87
C GLY A 419 8.92 23.09 15.22
N TYR A 420 9.94 22.24 15.05
CA TYR A 420 11.36 22.59 15.20
C TYR A 420 12.07 22.95 13.88
N GLY A 421 11.32 23.17 12.79
CA GLY A 421 11.86 23.64 11.52
C GLY A 421 12.41 22.56 10.59
N ALA A 422 12.13 21.28 10.83
CA ALA A 422 12.43 20.21 9.87
C ALA A 422 11.62 20.40 8.58
N VAL A 423 12.23 20.06 7.44
CA VAL A 423 11.59 20.12 6.12
C VAL A 423 11.32 18.72 5.61
N ILE A 424 10.08 18.45 5.16
CA ILE A 424 9.67 17.17 4.61
C ILE A 424 9.43 17.34 3.11
N LEU A 425 10.15 16.58 2.28
CA LEU A 425 9.97 16.53 0.84
C LEU A 425 9.16 15.28 0.48
N THR A 426 8.05 15.46 -0.23
CA THR A 426 7.20 14.35 -0.68
C THR A 426 7.42 14.09 -2.17
N ALA A 427 6.87 12.98 -2.70
CA ALA A 427 7.07 12.57 -4.09
C ALA A 427 8.55 12.59 -4.52
N CYS A 428 9.47 12.28 -3.59
CA CYS A 428 10.90 12.37 -3.79
C CYS A 428 11.57 11.05 -3.38
N LYS A 429 12.15 10.35 -4.35
CA LYS A 429 12.75 9.03 -4.14
C LYS A 429 14.26 9.15 -3.96
N ALA A 430 14.77 8.67 -2.83
CA ALA A 430 16.20 8.46 -2.66
C ALA A 430 16.70 7.36 -3.61
N ASP A 431 17.69 7.69 -4.45
CA ASP A 431 18.28 6.78 -5.42
C ASP A 431 19.48 6.02 -4.84
N ARG A 432 20.37 6.74 -4.13
CA ARG A 432 21.61 6.18 -3.59
C ARG A 432 22.23 7.05 -2.48
N LEU A 433 22.97 6.39 -1.59
CA LEU A 433 23.86 7.05 -0.64
C LEU A 433 25.15 7.50 -1.34
N MET A 434 25.63 8.70 -1.01
CA MET A 434 26.90 9.22 -1.51
C MET A 434 28.03 8.74 -0.61
N LEU A 435 28.80 7.74 -1.05
CA LEU A 435 29.88 7.16 -0.26
C LEU A 435 31.24 7.52 -0.85
N VAL A 436 32.14 8.02 0.00
CA VAL A 436 33.54 8.32 -0.33
C VAL A 436 34.50 7.48 0.50
N ASN A 437 35.72 7.28 0.01
CA ASN A 437 36.77 6.63 0.79
C ASN A 437 37.16 7.51 1.97
N ASN A 438 37.37 6.88 3.13
CA ASN A 438 37.81 7.57 4.32
C ASN A 438 39.30 7.29 4.54
N ASN A 439 40.11 8.29 4.20
CA ASN A 439 41.57 8.18 4.30
C ASN A 439 42.09 8.45 5.73
N GLU A 440 41.21 8.90 6.65
CA GLU A 440 41.59 9.33 8.01
C GLU A 440 41.35 8.25 9.08
N ASP A 441 40.47 7.27 8.84
CA ASP A 441 40.18 6.19 9.80
C ASP A 441 40.16 4.82 9.12
N ALA A 442 41.21 4.04 9.35
CA ALA A 442 41.39 2.68 8.81
C ALA A 442 40.27 1.70 9.23
N ARG A 443 39.55 1.98 10.33
CA ARG A 443 38.43 1.13 10.80
C ARG A 443 37.14 1.38 10.03
N ARG A 444 36.96 2.57 9.46
CA ARG A 444 35.76 2.96 8.69
C ARG A 444 36.13 3.32 7.27
N ARG A 445 36.28 2.31 6.40
CA ARG A 445 36.75 2.47 5.00
C ARG A 445 35.97 3.46 4.15
N LYS A 446 34.69 3.69 4.44
CA LYS A 446 33.84 4.63 3.71
C LYS A 446 33.15 5.61 4.65
N LYS A 447 32.95 6.84 4.18
CA LYS A 447 32.15 7.90 4.80
C LYS A 447 30.96 8.22 3.90
N CYS A 448 29.78 8.39 4.48
CA CYS A 448 28.61 8.90 3.76
C CYS A 448 28.61 10.43 3.81
N LEU A 449 28.47 11.08 2.66
CA LEU A 449 28.36 12.53 2.55
C LEU A 449 26.92 13.02 2.37
N GLY A 450 25.97 12.10 2.19
CA GLY A 450 24.63 12.49 1.80
C GLY A 450 23.85 11.47 0.98
N VAL A 451 22.82 11.96 0.31
CA VAL A 451 21.87 11.18 -0.50
C VAL A 451 21.65 11.88 -1.84
N VAL A 452 21.66 11.10 -2.91
CA VAL A 452 21.10 11.54 -4.20
C VAL A 452 19.67 11.06 -4.29
N ALA A 453 18.76 11.96 -4.62
CA ALA A 453 17.34 11.69 -4.79
C ALA A 453 16.81 12.30 -6.10
N THR A 454 15.67 11.79 -6.55
CA THR A 454 14.97 12.22 -7.76
C THR A 454 13.50 12.46 -7.42
N SER A 455 12.96 13.61 -7.84
CA SER A 455 11.52 13.86 -7.75
C SER A 455 10.77 12.96 -8.73
N LEU A 456 9.60 12.48 -8.33
CA LEU A 456 8.68 11.75 -9.20
C LEU A 456 7.96 12.70 -10.18
N ASN A 457 8.04 14.00 -9.94
CA ASN A 457 7.58 15.04 -10.85
C ASN A 457 8.55 15.24 -12.01
N LYS A 458 8.04 15.23 -13.24
CA LYS A 458 8.84 15.45 -14.46
C LYS A 458 9.22 16.91 -14.69
N ASN A 459 8.53 17.85 -14.04
CA ASN A 459 8.82 19.29 -14.15
C ASN A 459 10.02 19.71 -13.29
N LEU A 460 10.40 18.88 -12.30
CA LEU A 460 11.65 19.03 -11.57
C LEU A 460 12.72 18.21 -12.28
N THR A 461 13.47 18.87 -13.16
CA THR A 461 14.30 18.17 -14.16
C THR A 461 15.67 17.78 -13.60
N LYS A 462 16.11 18.46 -12.55
CA LYS A 462 17.42 18.28 -11.92
C LYS A 462 17.38 17.20 -10.84
N LYS A 463 18.51 16.50 -10.69
CA LYS A 463 18.70 15.60 -9.54
C LYS A 463 18.94 16.40 -8.27
N LEU A 464 18.54 15.82 -7.13
CA LEU A 464 18.67 16.44 -5.83
C LEU A 464 19.80 15.77 -5.06
N GLN A 465 20.82 16.53 -4.67
CA GLN A 465 21.96 16.06 -3.92
C GLN A 465 21.94 16.70 -2.53
N PHE A 466 21.57 15.91 -1.52
CA PHE A 466 21.54 16.34 -0.13
C PHE A 466 22.90 16.08 0.50
N GLU A 467 23.65 17.13 0.77
CA GLU A 467 24.89 17.07 1.53
C GLU A 467 24.58 17.19 3.02
N ALA A 468 24.95 16.16 3.80
CA ALA A 468 24.61 16.07 5.21
C ALA A 468 25.77 15.52 6.03
N LYS A 469 25.86 15.95 7.30
CA LYS A 469 26.83 15.40 8.26
C LYS A 469 26.42 13.99 8.69
N THR A 470 25.11 13.74 8.77
CA THR A 470 24.53 12.45 9.13
C THR A 470 23.43 12.08 8.14
N THR A 471 23.42 10.82 7.71
CA THR A 471 22.38 10.25 6.86
C THR A 471 21.72 9.09 7.58
N ILE A 472 20.38 9.11 7.67
CA ILE A 472 19.59 8.04 8.28
C ILE A 472 18.73 7.39 7.19
N SER A 473 18.78 6.07 7.08
CA SER A 473 17.87 5.29 6.25
C SER A 473 16.83 4.64 7.16
N ALA A 474 15.55 4.92 6.94
CA ALA A 474 14.46 4.53 7.84
C ALA A 474 13.22 4.01 7.11
#